data_AF-A0A2I0TBR7-F1
#
_entry.id   AF-A0A2I0TBR7-F1
#
_cell.length_a   1.000
_cell.length_b   1.000
_cell.length_c   1.000
_cell.angle_alpha   90.00
_cell.angle_beta   90.00
_cell.angle_gamma   90.00
#
_symmetry.space_group_name_H-M   'P 1'
#
loop_
_entity.id
_entity.type
_entity.pdbx_description
1 polymer ?
#
loop_
_entity_poly.entity_id
_entity_poly.type
_entity_poly.pdbx_seq_one_letter_code
_entity_poly.pdbx_strand_id
1 'polypeptide(L)'
;MQTLHPDASAYFHSLDDIYYFGGQNAHNQVAIYAHHPRTADEIPMEPGDIIGVAGNHWDGYSKGINRKLGRTGLYPSYKVKEKIETVKYPTYPEADK
;
A
#
# COMPACT_ATOMS: atom_id res chain seq x y z
N MET A 1 15.39 -14.32 2.88
CA MET A 1 15.47 -13.39 1.72
C MET A 1 15.93 -12.01 2.16
N GLN A 2 15.12 -11.26 2.93
CA GLN A 2 15.47 -9.89 3.35
C GLN A 2 16.73 -9.80 4.23
N THR A 3 16.96 -10.77 5.12
CA THR A 3 18.15 -10.80 5.98
C THR A 3 19.45 -11.20 5.27
N LEU A 4 19.38 -11.52 3.97
CA LEU A 4 20.49 -12.10 3.20
C LEU A 4 20.96 -11.19 2.05
N HIS A 5 20.31 -10.03 1.85
CA HIS A 5 20.64 -9.05 0.81
C HIS A 5 20.46 -7.64 1.37
N PRO A 6 21.14 -6.61 0.82
CA PRO A 6 20.92 -5.22 1.24
C PRO A 6 19.46 -4.75 1.08
N ASP A 7 18.83 -5.09 -0.05
CA ASP A 7 17.41 -4.90 -0.31
C ASP A 7 16.93 -5.98 -1.27
N ALA A 8 16.04 -6.85 -0.81
CA ALA A 8 15.39 -7.86 -1.63
C ALA A 8 13.86 -7.70 -1.59
N SER A 9 13.36 -6.51 -1.25
CA SER A 9 11.93 -6.25 -1.13
C SER A 9 11.17 -6.57 -2.42
N ALA A 10 11.79 -6.34 -3.59
CA ALA A 10 11.23 -6.60 -4.91
C ALA A 10 11.53 -8.00 -5.49
N TYR A 11 12.23 -8.88 -4.75
CA TYR A 11 12.67 -10.19 -5.27
C TYR A 11 11.57 -11.26 -5.14
N PHE A 12 10.36 -10.94 -5.60
CA PHE A 12 9.25 -11.87 -5.63
C PHE A 12 8.26 -11.47 -6.74
N HIS A 13 7.46 -12.44 -7.18
CA HIS A 13 6.29 -12.20 -8.01
C HIS A 13 5.16 -13.06 -7.46
N SER A 14 4.26 -12.44 -6.71
CA SER A 14 3.08 -13.13 -6.18
C SER A 14 2.04 -13.31 -7.30
N LEU A 15 1.31 -14.43 -7.29
CA LEU A 15 0.26 -14.69 -8.26
C LEU A 15 -1.11 -14.17 -7.81
N ASP A 16 -1.22 -13.77 -6.54
CA ASP A 16 -2.46 -13.33 -5.91
C ASP A 16 -2.20 -12.09 -5.04
N ASP A 17 -1.86 -12.27 -3.78
CA ASP A 17 -1.84 -11.23 -2.76
C ASP A 17 -0.53 -10.43 -2.79
N ILE A 18 -0.63 -9.16 -2.38
CA ILE A 18 0.53 -8.38 -1.94
C ILE A 18 1.01 -8.90 -0.58
N TYR A 19 2.22 -8.53 -0.17
CA TYR A 19 2.71 -8.90 1.16
C TYR A 19 1.78 -8.36 2.26
N TYR A 20 1.45 -9.22 3.23
CA TYR A 20 0.75 -8.86 4.45
C TYR A 20 1.20 -9.73 5.64
N PHE A 21 0.86 -9.30 6.85
CA PHE A 21 1.04 -10.03 8.10
C PHE A 21 -0.31 -10.22 8.79
N GLY A 22 -0.65 -11.47 9.16
CA GLY A 22 -1.94 -11.77 9.80
C GLY A 22 -2.14 -11.00 11.11
N GLY A 23 -3.25 -10.25 11.21
CA GLY A 23 -3.53 -9.37 12.36
C GLY A 23 -2.91 -7.97 12.27
N GLN A 24 -2.36 -7.58 11.11
CA GLN A 24 -1.83 -6.23 10.90
C GLN A 24 -2.91 -5.14 11.04
N ASN A 25 -2.44 -3.92 11.36
CA ASN A 25 -3.23 -2.71 11.18
C ASN A 25 -3.51 -2.47 9.68
N ALA A 26 -4.41 -1.52 9.40
CA ALA A 26 -4.77 -1.18 8.03
C ALA A 26 -3.56 -0.79 7.16
N HIS A 27 -3.38 -1.48 6.03
CA HIS A 27 -2.40 -1.12 5.00
C HIS A 27 -2.93 0.05 4.18
N ASN A 28 -2.31 1.21 4.33
CA ASN A 28 -2.72 2.43 3.66
C ASN A 28 -1.68 2.90 2.65
N GLN A 29 -2.17 3.54 1.60
CA GLN A 29 -1.42 4.28 0.61
C GLN A 29 -1.94 5.72 0.56
N VAL A 30 -1.17 6.61 -0.05
CA VAL A 30 -1.55 8.00 -0.30
C VAL A 30 -1.57 8.23 -1.80
N ALA A 31 -2.69 8.72 -2.33
CA ALA A 31 -2.77 9.13 -3.73
C ALA A 31 -1.80 10.28 -4.00
N ILE A 32 -1.01 10.17 -5.07
CA ILE A 32 -0.06 11.21 -5.51
C ILE A 32 -0.48 11.88 -6.81
N TYR A 33 -1.35 11.24 -7.59
CA TYR A 33 -1.94 11.81 -8.79
C TYR A 33 -3.45 11.66 -8.76
N ALA A 34 -4.16 12.63 -9.35
CA ALA A 34 -5.60 12.54 -9.51
C ALA A 34 -5.99 11.38 -10.44
N HIS A 35 -7.16 10.80 -10.18
CA HIS A 35 -7.76 9.78 -11.03
C HIS A 35 -9.25 10.05 -11.19
N HIS A 36 -9.65 10.24 -12.44
CA HIS A 36 -11.03 10.27 -12.87
C HIS A 36 -11.40 8.86 -13.37
N PRO A 37 -12.38 8.18 -12.76
CA PRO A 37 -12.82 6.85 -13.17
C PRO A 37 -13.27 6.84 -14.63
N ARG A 38 -12.78 5.88 -15.43
CA ARG A 38 -13.30 5.65 -16.78
C ARG A 38 -14.51 4.73 -16.77
N THR A 39 -14.58 3.84 -15.78
CA THR A 39 -15.62 2.84 -15.62
C THR A 39 -16.27 2.92 -14.23
N ALA A 40 -17.39 2.22 -14.03
CA ALA A 40 -18.05 2.14 -12.73
C ALA A 40 -17.25 1.33 -11.70
N ASP A 41 -16.32 0.49 -12.15
CA ASP A 41 -15.48 -0.37 -11.31
C ASP A 41 -14.31 0.40 -10.67
N GLU A 42 -13.99 1.59 -11.18
CA GLU A 42 -12.90 2.45 -10.71
C GLU A 42 -13.34 3.45 -9.63
N ILE A 43 -12.41 3.87 -8.78
CA ILE A 43 -12.64 4.89 -7.74
C ILE A 43 -11.98 6.23 -8.08
N PRO A 44 -12.65 7.36 -7.82
CA PRO A 44 -12.02 8.66 -7.96
C PRO A 44 -10.98 8.87 -6.85
N MET A 45 -9.89 9.55 -7.18
CA MET A 45 -8.83 9.91 -6.23
C MET A 45 -8.33 11.33 -6.50
N GLU A 46 -8.07 12.07 -5.42
CA GLU A 46 -7.31 13.32 -5.46
C GLU A 46 -5.97 13.16 -4.72
N PRO A 47 -4.90 13.88 -5.10
CA PRO A 47 -3.64 13.86 -4.36
C PRO A 47 -3.85 14.13 -2.86
N GLY A 48 -3.32 13.25 -2.02
CA GLY A 48 -3.46 13.29 -0.56
C GLY A 48 -4.57 12.40 0.00
N ASP A 49 -5.49 11.89 -0.83
CA ASP A 49 -6.51 10.94 -0.37
C ASP A 49 -5.84 9.66 0.17
N ILE A 50 -6.37 9.14 1.29
CA ILE A 50 -5.91 7.89 1.90
C ILE A 50 -6.64 6.72 1.26
N ILE A 51 -5.88 5.79 0.69
CA ILE A 51 -6.39 4.58 0.06
C ILE A 51 -6.06 3.39 0.95
N GLY A 52 -7.08 2.65 1.41
CA GLY A 52 -6.87 1.35 2.04
C GLY A 52 -6.70 0.30 0.95
N VAL A 53 -5.49 -0.21 0.75
CA VAL A 53 -5.21 -1.20 -0.30
C VAL A 53 -5.70 -2.59 0.14
N ALA A 54 -6.39 -3.28 -0.77
CA ALA A 54 -6.78 -4.67 -0.59
C ALA A 54 -5.82 -5.61 -1.34
N GLY A 55 -5.33 -5.19 -2.50
CA GLY A 55 -4.37 -5.97 -3.30
C GLY A 55 -3.98 -5.28 -4.60
N ASN A 56 -3.00 -5.85 -5.29
CA ASN A 56 -2.58 -5.49 -6.63
C ASN A 56 -3.05 -6.61 -7.58
N HIS A 57 -3.70 -6.26 -8.70
CA HIS A 57 -4.17 -7.25 -9.66
C HIS A 57 -3.10 -7.66 -10.69
N TRP A 58 -1.91 -7.06 -10.60
CA TRP A 58 -0.76 -7.32 -11.47
C TRP A 58 -1.01 -6.99 -12.96
N ASP A 59 -2.04 -6.21 -13.26
CA ASP A 59 -2.44 -5.75 -14.60
C ASP A 59 -2.31 -4.21 -14.77
N GLY A 60 -1.72 -3.53 -13.78
CA GLY A 60 -1.61 -2.08 -13.70
C GLY A 60 -2.67 -1.40 -12.83
N TYR A 61 -3.69 -2.14 -12.38
CA TYR A 61 -4.66 -1.69 -11.39
C TYR A 61 -4.47 -2.41 -10.04
N SER A 62 -4.77 -1.67 -8.99
CA SER A 62 -4.94 -2.19 -7.63
C SER A 62 -6.39 -2.02 -7.21
N LYS A 63 -6.82 -2.79 -6.22
CA LYS A 63 -8.15 -2.67 -5.61
C LYS A 63 -8.02 -2.14 -4.19
N GLY A 64 -8.91 -1.25 -3.80
CA GLY A 64 -8.92 -0.67 -2.46
C GLY A 64 -10.10 0.25 -2.23
N ILE A 65 -10.10 0.89 -1.06
CA ILE A 65 -11.12 1.86 -0.63
C ILE A 65 -10.51 3.25 -0.55
N ASN A 66 -11.09 4.23 -1.26
CA ASN A 66 -10.83 5.63 -0.97
C ASN A 66 -11.54 5.98 0.34
N ARG A 67 -10.77 6.16 1.43
CA ARG A 67 -11.33 6.34 2.78
C ARG A 67 -12.10 7.65 2.93
N LYS A 68 -11.76 8.68 2.17
CA LYS A 68 -12.45 9.97 2.20
C LYS A 68 -13.88 9.86 1.65
N LEU A 69 -14.07 9.00 0.65
CA LEU A 69 -15.34 8.84 -0.06
C LEU A 69 -16.11 7.58 0.37
N GLY A 70 -15.46 6.65 1.09
CA GLY A 70 -16.04 5.36 1.44
C GLY A 70 -16.32 4.45 0.24
N ARG A 71 -15.68 4.69 -0.90
CA ARG A 71 -15.90 3.93 -2.14
C ARG A 71 -14.78 2.93 -2.39
N THR A 72 -15.17 1.70 -2.71
CA THR A 72 -14.25 0.61 -3.05
C THR A 72 -14.26 0.37 -4.56
N GLY A 73 -13.10 0.13 -5.14
CA GLY A 73 -12.96 -0.20 -6.55
C GLY A 73 -11.50 -0.19 -7.00
N LEU A 74 -11.30 -0.15 -8.30
CA LEU A 74 -10.01 -0.18 -8.96
C LEU A 74 -9.39 1.22 -9.05
N TYR A 75 -8.07 1.28 -8.98
CA TYR A 75 -7.29 2.48 -9.26
C TYR A 75 -5.94 2.10 -9.87
N PRO A 76 -5.34 2.95 -10.73
CA PRO A 76 -4.04 2.66 -11.32
C PRO A 76 -2.95 2.60 -10.25
N SER A 77 -2.22 1.50 -10.16
CA SER A 77 -1.26 1.22 -9.08
C SER A 77 -0.12 2.24 -9.00
N TYR A 78 0.25 2.88 -10.12
CA TYR A 78 1.32 3.87 -10.17
C TYR A 78 0.93 5.24 -9.59
N LYS A 79 -0.35 5.47 -9.29
CA LYS A 79 -0.87 6.78 -8.83
C LYS A 79 -0.85 6.97 -7.32
N VAL A 80 -0.26 6.04 -6.59
CA VAL A 80 -0.21 6.03 -5.14
C VAL A 80 1.23 5.83 -4.66
N LYS A 81 1.48 6.19 -3.41
CA LYS A 81 2.70 5.82 -2.67
C LYS A 81 2.32 5.14 -1.35
N GLU A 82 3.19 4.27 -0.85
CA GLU A 82 3.01 3.63 0.45
C GLU A 82 2.95 4.64 1.60
N LYS A 83 2.04 4.43 2.56
CA LYS A 83 2.00 5.18 3.82
C LYS A 83 2.77 4.41 4.89
N ILE A 84 4.04 4.77 5.08
CA ILE A 84 4.87 4.17 6.14
C ILE A 84 4.37 4.67 7.50
N GLU A 85 3.88 3.74 8.32
CA GLU A 85 3.47 4.01 9.70
C GLU A 85 4.66 3.81 10.65
N THR A 86 4.77 4.65 11.67
CA THR A 86 5.85 4.56 12.68
C THR A 86 5.28 4.35 14.07
N VAL A 87 6.01 3.62 14.90
CA VAL A 87 5.70 3.40 16.31
C VAL A 87 6.99 3.59 17.11
N LYS A 88 6.88 4.24 18.27
CA LYS A 88 8.03 4.48 19.16
C LYS A 88 8.32 3.24 20.00
N TYR A 89 9.13 2.34 19.45
CA TYR A 89 9.69 1.21 20.20
C TYR A 89 10.84 1.65 21.13
N PRO A 90 11.14 0.88 22.20
CA PRO A 90 12.38 1.05 22.95
C PRO A 90 13.62 0.84 22.05
N THR A 91 14.67 1.64 22.25
CA THR A 91 15.91 1.59 21.44
C THR A 91 17.08 0.85 22.12
N TYR A 92 16.90 0.39 23.37
CA TYR A 92 17.88 -0.39 24.14
C TYR A 92 19.34 0.11 24.06
N PRO A 93 19.64 1.38 24.43
CA PRO A 93 21.00 1.94 24.36
C PRO A 93 22.04 1.22 25.23
N GLU A 94 21.59 0.40 26.18
CA GLU A 94 22.42 -0.48 26.98
C GLU A 94 23.09 -1.62 26.19
N ALA A 95 22.60 -1.96 24.99
CA ALA A 95 23.14 -3.03 24.16
C ALA A 95 24.44 -2.67 23.42
N ASP A 96 24.76 -1.37 23.29
CA ASP A 96 25.95 -0.85 22.59
C ASP A 96 27.16 -0.64 23.53
N LYS A 97 27.04 -1.04 24.81
CA LYS A 97 28.08 -0.93 25.82
C LYS A 97 28.90 -2.21 25.92
#